data_AF-A0A842KN19-F1
#
_entry.id   AF-A0A842KN19-F1
#
_cell.length_a   1.000
_cell.length_b   1.000
_cell.length_c   1.000
_cell.angle_alpha   90.00
_cell.angle_beta   90.00
_cell.angle_gamma   90.00
#
_symmetry.space_group_name_H-M   'P 1'
#
loop_
_entity.id
_entity.type
_entity.pdbx_description
1 polymer ?
#
loop_
_entity_poly.entity_id
_entity_poly.type
_entity_poly.pdbx_seq_one_letter_code
_entity_poly.pdbx_strand_id
1 'polypeptide(L)'
;MLQKTNMEKIKDNIVLRIKYSIREFDETAVNLAITEGITEGIDPVILAEEGCIAAMKEIGDMFESDKILLVQLLAAAKVMKAGMEVLIPEIEKIHTELKQHNKAVISPQNEDEYSMKMSIIEMMLMINDFDVIELRKNESIIDFIEKDITFSNISTDCKKQLNEVIHSHPGASILQLCEVLDGMC
;
A
#
# COMPACT_ATOMS: atom_id res chain seq x y z
N MET A 1 -1.30 24.49 -27.86
CA MET A 1 -0.09 23.65 -27.78
C MET A 1 0.81 24.05 -26.60
N LEU A 2 1.21 25.32 -26.46
CA LEU A 2 2.14 25.77 -25.41
C LEU A 2 1.67 25.53 -23.95
N GLN A 3 0.37 25.60 -23.65
CA GLN A 3 -0.14 25.35 -22.29
C GLN A 3 -0.10 23.87 -21.87
N LYS A 4 -0.34 22.93 -22.81
CA LYS A 4 -0.23 21.49 -22.51
C LYS A 4 1.21 21.09 -22.18
N THR A 5 2.19 21.65 -22.90
CA THR A 5 3.62 21.41 -22.67
C THR A 5 4.11 21.95 -21.32
N ASN A 6 3.43 22.94 -20.74
CA ASN A 6 3.80 23.47 -19.43
C ASN A 6 3.27 22.59 -18.28
N MET A 7 2.00 22.17 -18.37
CA MET A 7 1.40 21.28 -17.38
C MET A 7 2.09 19.91 -17.32
N GLU A 8 2.49 19.38 -18.48
CA GLU A 8 3.23 18.12 -18.56
C GLU A 8 4.60 18.21 -17.88
N LYS A 9 5.31 19.35 -18.03
CA LYS A 9 6.58 19.58 -17.32
C LYS A 9 6.41 19.74 -15.82
N ILE A 10 5.33 20.41 -15.37
CA ILE A 10 5.01 20.56 -13.95
C ILE A 10 4.72 19.18 -13.36
N LYS A 11 3.90 18.38 -14.05
CA LYS A 11 3.60 16.99 -13.69
C LYS A 11 4.88 16.17 -13.54
N ASP A 12 5.72 16.15 -14.56
CA ASP A 12 6.97 15.37 -14.54
C ASP A 12 7.90 15.82 -13.42
N ASN A 13 7.97 17.13 -13.13
CA ASN A 13 8.77 17.65 -12.02
C ASN A 13 8.25 17.18 -10.65
N ILE A 14 6.93 17.24 -10.45
CA ILE A 14 6.30 16.83 -9.19
C ILE A 14 6.44 15.32 -8.99
N VAL A 15 6.18 14.52 -10.03
CA VAL A 15 6.40 13.07 -10.01
C VAL A 15 7.85 12.74 -9.67
N LEU A 16 8.83 13.42 -10.30
CA LEU A 16 10.24 13.23 -9.99
C LEU A 16 10.56 13.55 -8.53
N ARG A 17 9.98 14.62 -7.98
CA ARG A 17 10.15 14.99 -6.56
C ARG A 17 9.56 13.95 -5.62
N ILE A 18 8.37 13.41 -5.92
CA ILE A 18 7.77 12.32 -5.15
C ILE A 18 8.72 11.12 -5.11
N LYS A 19 9.22 10.68 -6.27
CA LYS A 19 10.18 9.57 -6.36
C LYS A 19 11.45 9.84 -5.56
N TYR A 20 12.00 11.04 -5.68
CA TYR A 20 13.21 11.44 -4.98
C TYR A 20 13.00 11.44 -3.45
N SER A 21 11.90 12.00 -2.96
CA SER A 21 11.58 12.03 -1.53
C SER A 21 11.48 10.63 -0.92
N ILE A 22 10.85 9.68 -1.63
CA ILE A 22 10.76 8.28 -1.20
C ILE A 22 12.15 7.64 -1.13
N ARG A 23 12.98 7.87 -2.16
CA ARG A 23 14.35 7.35 -2.22
C ARG A 23 15.25 7.90 -1.11
N GLU A 24 15.08 9.17 -0.75
CA GLU A 24 15.83 9.83 0.32
C GLU A 24 15.19 9.67 1.71
N PHE A 25 14.09 8.92 1.80
CA PHE A 25 13.37 8.65 3.03
C PHE A 25 12.84 9.93 3.72
N ASP A 26 12.40 10.92 2.93
CA ASP A 26 11.85 12.20 3.42
C ASP A 26 10.31 12.25 3.35
N GLU A 27 9.69 11.95 4.49
CA GLU A 27 8.23 11.98 4.69
C GLU A 27 7.64 13.39 4.51
N THR A 28 8.37 14.42 4.91
CA THR A 28 7.87 15.79 4.80
C THR A 28 7.90 16.24 3.34
N ALA A 29 8.97 15.94 2.63
CA ALA A 29 9.12 16.29 1.22
C ALA A 29 8.13 15.54 0.31
N VAL A 30 7.81 14.27 0.59
CA VAL A 30 6.81 13.53 -0.21
C VAL A 30 5.41 14.14 -0.05
N ASN A 31 5.00 14.46 1.18
CA ASN A 31 3.70 15.05 1.47
C ASN A 31 3.55 16.44 0.85
N LEU A 32 4.61 17.25 0.89
CA LEU A 32 4.63 18.56 0.23
C LEU A 32 4.52 18.43 -1.29
N ALA A 33 5.26 17.52 -1.92
CA ALA A 33 5.22 17.33 -3.37
C ALA A 33 3.84 16.83 -3.84
N ILE A 34 3.24 15.88 -3.11
CA ILE A 34 1.89 15.39 -3.36
C ILE A 34 0.85 16.51 -3.24
N THR A 35 0.91 17.28 -2.14
CA THR A 35 -0.02 18.39 -1.89
C THR A 35 0.07 19.45 -2.98
N GLU A 36 1.28 19.78 -3.42
CA GLU A 36 1.52 20.67 -4.56
C GLU A 36 0.92 20.10 -5.84
N GLY A 37 1.12 18.81 -6.12
CA GLY A 37 0.56 18.16 -7.31
C GLY A 37 -0.97 18.22 -7.36
N ILE A 38 -1.61 17.95 -6.23
CA ILE A 38 -3.07 18.08 -6.07
C ILE A 38 -3.51 19.54 -6.32
N THR A 39 -2.77 20.51 -5.77
CA THR A 39 -3.07 21.95 -5.92
C THR A 39 -2.92 22.43 -7.38
N GLU A 40 -1.93 21.90 -8.09
CA GLU A 40 -1.72 22.14 -9.53
C GLU A 40 -2.73 21.40 -10.43
N GLY A 41 -3.67 20.64 -9.84
CA GLY A 41 -4.72 19.94 -10.55
C GLY A 41 -4.25 18.68 -11.28
N ILE A 42 -3.14 18.08 -10.85
CA ILE A 42 -2.71 16.76 -11.33
C ILE A 42 -3.63 15.71 -10.73
N ASP A 43 -4.02 14.73 -11.54
CA ASP A 43 -4.81 13.60 -11.08
C ASP A 43 -4.07 12.84 -9.95
N PRO A 44 -4.67 12.70 -8.75
CA PRO A 44 -4.05 11.96 -7.64
C PRO A 44 -3.67 10.51 -8.00
N VAL A 45 -4.39 9.87 -8.94
CA VAL A 45 -4.05 8.53 -9.44
C VAL A 45 -2.70 8.55 -10.15
N ILE A 46 -2.41 9.58 -10.94
CA ILE A 46 -1.12 9.74 -11.61
C ILE A 46 0.00 9.91 -10.58
N LEU A 47 -0.23 10.70 -9.53
CA LEU A 47 0.76 10.89 -8.45
C LEU A 47 1.04 9.58 -7.70
N ALA A 48 0.02 8.74 -7.50
CA ALA A 48 0.16 7.42 -6.91
C ALA A 48 0.93 6.45 -7.83
N GLU A 49 0.45 6.26 -9.07
CA GLU A 49 1.00 5.28 -10.02
C GLU A 49 2.39 5.68 -10.53
N GLU A 50 2.54 6.88 -11.08
CA GLU A 50 3.79 7.36 -11.67
C GLU A 50 4.79 7.83 -10.61
N GLY A 51 4.33 8.22 -9.42
CA GLY A 51 5.15 8.70 -8.31
C GLY A 51 5.46 7.61 -7.30
N CYS A 52 4.53 7.37 -6.37
CA CYS A 52 4.72 6.50 -5.21
C CYS A 52 5.02 5.04 -5.58
N ILE A 53 4.15 4.42 -6.38
CA ILE A 53 4.24 3.00 -6.76
C ILE A 53 5.48 2.77 -7.63
N ALA A 54 5.69 3.63 -8.63
CA ALA A 54 6.88 3.54 -9.48
C ALA A 54 8.19 3.70 -8.68
N ALA A 55 8.24 4.60 -7.70
CA ALA A 55 9.41 4.73 -6.82
C ALA A 55 9.68 3.44 -6.05
N MET A 56 8.63 2.85 -5.47
CA MET A 56 8.76 1.63 -4.67
C MET A 56 9.20 0.44 -5.51
N LYS A 57 8.73 0.35 -6.76
CA LYS A 57 9.20 -0.67 -7.72
C LYS A 57 10.68 -0.54 -8.02
N GLU A 58 11.17 0.68 -8.31
CA GLU A 58 12.60 0.93 -8.54
C GLU A 58 13.45 0.56 -7.31
N ILE A 59 12.96 0.85 -6.10
CA ILE A 59 13.62 0.51 -4.85
C ILE A 59 13.59 -1.01 -4.61
N GLY A 60 12.50 -1.69 -4.98
CA GLY A 60 12.41 -3.17 -5.00
C GLY A 60 13.49 -3.79 -5.89
N ASP A 61 13.61 -3.32 -7.14
CA ASP A 61 14.65 -3.77 -8.08
C ASP A 61 16.07 -3.53 -7.53
N MET A 62 16.27 -2.41 -6.81
CA MET A 62 17.54 -2.10 -6.15
C MET A 62 17.84 -3.07 -5.00
N PHE A 63 16.83 -3.48 -4.23
CA PHE A 63 16.98 -4.45 -3.16
C PHE A 63 17.31 -5.85 -3.71
N GLU A 64 16.60 -6.29 -4.75
CA GLU A 64 16.89 -7.57 -5.43
C GLU A 64 18.31 -7.61 -6.02
N SER A 65 18.83 -6.46 -6.42
CA SER A 65 20.19 -6.31 -6.97
C SER A 65 21.27 -6.06 -5.90
N ASP A 66 20.98 -6.25 -4.61
CA ASP A 66 21.88 -5.98 -3.47
C ASP A 66 22.43 -4.53 -3.41
N LYS A 67 21.74 -3.56 -4.02
CA LYS A 67 22.18 -2.14 -4.05
C LYS A 67 21.74 -1.34 -2.82
N ILE A 68 20.71 -1.80 -2.12
CA ILE A 68 20.21 -1.21 -0.88
C ILE A 68 19.98 -2.31 0.16
N LEU A 69 20.06 -1.92 1.43
CA LEU A 69 19.82 -2.83 2.55
C LEU A 69 18.34 -2.87 2.93
N LEU A 70 17.94 -3.93 3.63
CA LEU A 70 16.57 -4.11 4.13
C LEU A 70 16.07 -2.90 4.94
N VAL A 71 16.93 -2.27 5.75
CA VAL A 71 16.56 -1.09 6.55
C VAL A 71 16.23 0.12 5.68
N GLN A 72 16.93 0.29 4.55
CA GLN A 72 16.66 1.36 3.58
C GLN A 72 15.36 1.10 2.82
N LEU A 73 15.13 -0.15 2.44
CA LEU A 73 13.88 -0.57 1.81
C LEU A 73 12.67 -0.28 2.72
N LEU A 74 12.77 -0.63 4.02
CA LEU A 74 11.72 -0.33 5.02
C LEU A 74 11.51 1.17 5.21
N ALA A 75 12.57 1.97 5.21
CA ALA A 75 12.47 3.42 5.31
C ALA A 75 11.73 4.05 4.11
N ALA A 76 12.00 3.56 2.89
CA ALA A 76 11.28 3.98 1.69
C ALA A 76 9.79 3.62 1.74
N ALA A 77 9.47 2.38 2.14
CA ALA A 77 8.08 1.94 2.26
C ALA A 77 7.29 2.80 3.25
N LYS A 78 7.91 3.20 4.37
CA LYS A 78 7.29 4.12 5.32
C LYS A 78 6.93 5.47 4.67
N VAL A 79 7.85 6.05 3.90
CA VAL A 79 7.62 7.33 3.23
C VAL A 79 6.59 7.23 2.11
N MET A 80 6.62 6.14 1.33
CA MET A 80 5.58 5.84 0.35
C MET A 80 4.20 5.77 1.03
N LYS A 81 4.09 5.04 2.15
CA LYS A 81 2.83 4.88 2.90
C LYS A 81 2.29 6.23 3.36
N ALA A 82 3.13 7.09 3.92
CA ALA A 82 2.72 8.45 4.31
C ALA A 82 2.19 9.27 3.12
N GLY A 83 2.81 9.14 1.95
CA GLY A 83 2.31 9.77 0.72
C GLY A 83 0.95 9.21 0.27
N MET A 84 0.78 7.89 0.35
CA MET A 84 -0.49 7.23 0.01
C MET A 84 -1.63 7.62 0.95
N GLU A 85 -1.36 7.82 2.24
CA GLU A 85 -2.36 8.29 3.22
C GLU A 85 -2.94 9.68 2.84
N VAL A 86 -2.16 10.52 2.14
CA VAL A 86 -2.64 11.80 1.59
C VAL A 86 -3.41 11.61 0.28
N LEU A 87 -2.96 10.70 -0.59
CA LEU A 87 -3.54 10.49 -1.91
C LEU A 87 -4.88 9.76 -1.86
N ILE A 88 -5.02 8.71 -1.03
CA ILE A 88 -6.20 7.84 -0.99
C ILE A 88 -7.50 8.65 -0.82
N PRO A 89 -7.63 9.57 0.16
CA PRO A 89 -8.86 10.35 0.32
C PRO A 89 -9.16 11.28 -0.86
N GLU A 90 -8.15 11.79 -1.56
CA GLU A 90 -8.35 12.64 -2.75
C GLU A 90 -8.74 11.82 -3.97
N ILE A 91 -8.19 10.61 -4.12
CA ILE A 91 -8.57 9.68 -5.16
C ILE A 91 -10.04 9.28 -5.00
N GLU A 92 -10.46 8.88 -3.79
CA GLU A 92 -11.85 8.48 -3.51
C GLU A 92 -12.89 9.58 -3.79
N LYS A 93 -12.50 10.86 -3.68
CA LYS A 93 -13.38 11.99 -4.02
C LYS A 93 -13.64 12.13 -5.52
N ILE A 94 -12.65 11.78 -6.34
CA ILE A 94 -12.65 12.07 -7.79
C ILE A 94 -13.02 10.82 -8.60
N HIS A 95 -12.55 9.65 -8.15
CA HIS A 95 -12.70 8.38 -8.85
C HIS A 95 -13.60 7.46 -8.02
N THR A 96 -14.84 7.27 -8.47
CA THR A 96 -15.81 6.36 -7.85
C THR A 96 -15.54 4.90 -8.19
N GLU A 97 -14.71 4.64 -9.20
CA GLU A 97 -14.35 3.33 -9.72
C GLU A 97 -12.83 3.24 -9.89
N LEU A 98 -12.10 3.16 -8.78
CA LEU A 98 -10.69 2.80 -8.87
C LEU A 98 -10.54 1.36 -9.36
N LYS A 99 -9.49 1.13 -10.16
CA LYS A 99 -8.92 -0.19 -10.32
C LYS A 99 -8.58 -0.68 -8.91
N GLN A 100 -9.34 -1.65 -8.42
CA GLN A 100 -9.09 -2.19 -7.10
C GLN A 100 -7.76 -2.94 -7.17
N HIS A 101 -6.75 -2.41 -6.49
CA HIS A 101 -5.55 -3.17 -6.16
C HIS A 101 -5.98 -4.41 -5.36
N ASN A 102 -5.21 -5.48 -5.47
CA ASN A 102 -5.49 -6.65 -4.65
C ASN A 102 -5.40 -6.24 -3.18
N LYS A 103 -6.34 -6.67 -2.33
CA LYS A 103 -6.29 -6.32 -0.91
C LYS A 103 -5.63 -7.45 -0.13
N ALA A 104 -4.72 -7.08 0.76
CA ALA A 104 -4.14 -8.00 1.73
C ALA A 104 -4.47 -7.49 3.14
N VAL A 105 -4.90 -8.40 4.01
CA VAL A 105 -5.11 -8.09 5.43
C VAL A 105 -4.02 -8.76 6.26
N ILE A 106 -3.34 -7.98 7.10
CA ILE A 106 -2.31 -8.47 8.01
C ILE A 106 -2.80 -8.25 9.45
N SER A 107 -2.82 -9.32 10.25
CA SER A 107 -3.20 -9.28 11.66
C SER A 107 -2.00 -9.58 12.57
N PRO A 108 -1.53 -8.62 13.39
CA PRO A 108 -0.53 -8.89 14.41
C PRO A 108 -1.16 -9.61 15.61
N GLN A 109 -0.84 -10.89 15.80
CA GLN A 109 -1.38 -11.73 16.88
C GLN A 109 -0.59 -11.62 18.21
N ASN A 110 0.69 -11.24 18.18
CA ASN A 110 1.56 -11.24 19.36
C ASN A 110 2.36 -9.95 19.52
N GLU A 111 2.48 -9.49 20.76
CA GLU A 111 3.18 -8.27 21.15
C GLU A 111 4.71 -8.48 21.14
N ASP A 112 5.41 -7.57 20.45
CA ASP A 112 6.80 -7.15 20.71
C ASP A 112 8.04 -7.86 20.13
N GLU A 113 7.94 -8.88 19.26
CA GLU A 113 9.13 -9.35 18.51
C GLU A 113 8.93 -9.53 16.99
N TYR A 114 7.69 -9.48 16.52
CA TYR A 114 7.33 -9.84 15.14
C TYR A 114 6.93 -8.63 14.28
N SER A 115 6.89 -7.41 14.83
CA SER A 115 6.53 -6.19 14.09
C SER A 115 7.44 -5.93 12.90
N MET A 116 8.76 -6.15 13.06
CA MET A 116 9.72 -6.01 11.96
C MET A 116 9.43 -7.00 10.82
N LYS A 117 9.02 -8.24 11.13
CA LYS A 117 8.68 -9.25 10.12
C LYS A 117 7.40 -8.89 9.37
N MET A 118 6.42 -8.32 10.06
CA MET A 118 5.19 -7.83 9.42
C MET A 118 5.46 -6.67 8.47
N SER A 119 6.30 -5.70 8.85
CA SER A 119 6.68 -4.62 7.93
C SER A 119 7.37 -5.13 6.66
N ILE A 120 8.11 -6.23 6.74
CA ILE A 120 8.69 -6.88 5.56
C ILE A 120 7.59 -7.49 4.68
N ILE A 121 6.65 -8.23 5.26
CA ILE A 121 5.54 -8.84 4.52
C ILE A 121 4.64 -7.77 3.88
N GLU A 122 4.28 -6.75 4.65
CA GLU A 122 3.51 -5.58 4.20
C GLU A 122 4.17 -4.94 2.97
N MET A 123 5.47 -4.72 3.05
CA MET A 123 6.24 -4.13 1.97
C MET A 123 6.36 -5.03 0.74
N MET A 124 6.57 -6.34 0.92
CA MET A 124 6.57 -7.30 -0.18
C MET A 124 5.23 -7.28 -0.93
N LEU A 125 4.13 -7.16 -0.20
CA LEU A 125 2.79 -7.07 -0.77
C LEU A 125 2.57 -5.76 -1.52
N MET A 126 2.96 -4.63 -0.92
CA MET A 126 2.90 -3.32 -1.60
C MET A 126 3.69 -3.30 -2.92
N ILE A 127 4.89 -3.89 -2.94
CA ILE A 127 5.70 -4.00 -4.17
C ILE A 127 4.97 -4.85 -5.24
N ASN A 128 4.16 -5.81 -4.83
CA ASN A 128 3.37 -6.68 -5.70
C ASN A 128 1.94 -6.16 -5.93
N ASP A 129 1.73 -4.84 -5.84
CA ASP A 129 0.46 -4.18 -6.18
C ASP A 129 -0.71 -4.56 -5.24
N PHE A 130 -0.41 -4.83 -3.97
CA PHE A 130 -1.42 -4.99 -2.93
C PHE A 130 -1.61 -3.72 -2.10
N ASP A 131 -2.86 -3.39 -1.82
CA ASP A 131 -3.25 -2.49 -0.74
C ASP A 131 -3.30 -3.29 0.57
N VAL A 132 -2.43 -2.95 1.52
CA VAL A 132 -2.23 -3.73 2.73
C VAL A 132 -2.91 -3.07 3.92
N ILE A 133 -3.90 -3.76 4.46
CA ILE A 133 -4.66 -3.35 5.64
C ILE A 133 -4.06 -4.04 6.86
N GLU A 134 -3.37 -3.27 7.70
CA GLU A 134 -2.90 -3.75 9.00
C GLU A 134 -4.02 -3.60 10.04
N LEU A 135 -4.43 -4.72 10.66
CA LEU A 135 -5.45 -4.71 11.69
C LEU A 135 -4.92 -4.11 12.99
N ARG A 136 -5.79 -3.41 13.70
CA ARG A 136 -5.44 -2.86 15.01
C ARG A 136 -5.22 -3.99 16.02
N LYS A 137 -4.35 -3.71 16.99
CA LYS A 137 -4.07 -4.60 18.11
C LYS A 137 -5.39 -5.02 18.79
N ASN A 138 -5.62 -6.34 18.89
CA ASN A 138 -6.83 -7.00 19.41
C ASN A 138 -8.06 -6.99 18.48
N GLU A 139 -7.92 -6.68 17.19
CA GLU A 139 -8.98 -6.85 16.20
C GLU A 139 -8.91 -8.26 15.58
N SER A 140 -10.02 -9.01 15.71
CA SER A 140 -10.18 -10.32 15.08
C SER A 140 -10.28 -10.15 13.56
N ILE A 141 -9.48 -10.90 12.79
CA ILE A 141 -9.55 -10.90 11.32
C ILE A 141 -10.93 -11.30 10.80
N ILE A 142 -11.63 -12.17 11.53
CA ILE A 142 -12.98 -12.61 11.17
C ILE A 142 -13.98 -11.47 11.37
N ASP A 143 -13.88 -10.77 12.50
CA ASP A 143 -14.75 -9.64 12.81
C ASP A 143 -14.52 -8.49 11.81
N PHE A 144 -13.27 -8.31 11.37
CA PHE A 144 -12.93 -7.33 10.34
C PHE A 144 -13.53 -7.72 8.98
N ILE A 145 -13.32 -8.95 8.54
CA ILE A 145 -13.87 -9.49 7.28
C ILE A 145 -15.41 -9.42 7.24
N GLU A 146 -16.07 -9.61 8.37
CA GLU A 146 -17.54 -9.50 8.43
C GLU A 146 -18.07 -8.06 8.36
N LYS A 147 -17.28 -7.08 8.80
CA LYS A 147 -17.65 -5.66 8.79
C LYS A 147 -17.30 -4.96 7.50
N ASP A 148 -16.20 -5.36 6.87
CA ASP A 148 -15.70 -4.70 5.67
C ASP A 148 -16.41 -5.25 4.42
N ILE A 149 -17.15 -4.37 3.75
CA ILE A 149 -17.95 -4.68 2.56
C ILE A 149 -17.11 -5.24 1.41
N THR A 150 -15.80 -4.97 1.37
CA THR A 150 -14.90 -5.49 0.33
C THR A 150 -14.71 -7.00 0.44
N PHE A 151 -14.78 -7.54 1.66
CA PHE A 151 -14.56 -8.97 1.94
C PHE A 151 -15.89 -9.76 2.08
N SER A 152 -17.02 -9.11 1.80
CA SER A 152 -18.36 -9.69 1.94
C SER A 152 -18.61 -10.91 1.05
N ASN A 153 -17.82 -11.09 -0.01
CA ASN A 153 -17.89 -12.23 -0.94
C ASN A 153 -17.22 -13.52 -0.42
N ILE A 154 -16.54 -13.49 0.73
CA ILE A 154 -15.92 -14.69 1.32
C ILE A 154 -17.01 -15.63 1.85
N SER A 155 -17.03 -16.87 1.38
CA SER A 155 -17.97 -17.91 1.81
C SER A 155 -17.86 -18.21 3.32
N THR A 156 -18.99 -18.55 3.95
CA THR A 156 -19.07 -18.96 5.35
C THR A 156 -18.15 -20.15 5.68
N ASP A 157 -17.94 -21.07 4.73
CA ASP A 157 -17.05 -22.21 4.91
C ASP A 157 -15.57 -21.79 4.94
N CYS A 158 -15.18 -20.82 4.11
CA CYS A 158 -13.84 -20.25 4.11
C CYS A 158 -13.56 -19.51 5.43
N LYS A 159 -14.55 -18.78 5.95
CA LYS A 159 -14.45 -18.12 7.27
C LYS A 159 -14.27 -19.13 8.42
N LYS A 160 -14.93 -20.29 8.36
CA LYS A 160 -14.75 -21.36 9.35
C LYS A 160 -13.37 -21.99 9.28
N GLN A 161 -12.89 -22.34 8.08
CA GLN A 161 -11.56 -22.90 7.89
C GLN A 161 -10.48 -21.91 8.35
N LEU A 162 -10.64 -20.63 8.01
CA LEU A 162 -9.75 -19.57 8.48
C LEU A 162 -9.71 -19.56 10.01
N ASN A 163 -10.88 -19.52 10.67
CA ASN A 163 -11.01 -19.60 12.12
C ASN A 163 -10.29 -20.81 12.73
N GLU A 164 -10.48 -22.00 12.17
CA GLU A 164 -9.82 -23.23 12.65
C GLU A 164 -8.29 -23.15 12.56
N VAL A 165 -7.77 -22.59 11.46
CA VAL A 165 -6.33 -22.39 11.28
C VAL A 165 -5.77 -21.40 12.31
N ILE A 166 -6.47 -20.30 12.60
CA ILE A 166 -6.03 -19.30 13.61
C ILE A 166 -5.89 -19.95 14.97
N HIS A 167 -6.92 -20.68 15.40
CA HIS A 167 -6.96 -21.31 16.72
C HIS A 167 -5.93 -22.44 16.85
N SER A 168 -5.61 -23.12 15.75
CA SER A 168 -4.63 -24.21 15.72
C SER A 168 -3.17 -23.72 15.69
N HIS A 169 -2.94 -22.46 15.29
CA HIS A 169 -1.59 -21.89 15.13
C HIS A 169 -1.48 -20.46 15.71
N PRO A 170 -1.51 -20.29 17.05
CA PRO A 170 -1.49 -18.97 17.71
C PRO A 170 -0.18 -18.17 17.51
N GLY A 171 0.84 -18.78 16.89
CA GLY A 171 2.09 -18.11 16.52
C GLY A 171 2.23 -17.79 15.04
N ALA A 172 1.24 -18.14 14.19
CA ALA A 172 1.31 -17.92 12.75
C ALA A 172 0.76 -16.53 12.38
N SER A 173 1.49 -15.83 11.52
CA SER A 173 0.99 -14.65 10.81
C SER A 173 0.06 -15.12 9.70
N ILE A 174 -1.21 -14.73 9.75
CA ILE A 174 -2.18 -15.08 8.73
C ILE A 174 -2.20 -13.98 7.70
N LEU A 175 -1.89 -14.36 6.45
CA LEU A 175 -1.97 -13.50 5.29
C LEU A 175 -3.11 -14.02 4.42
N GLN A 176 -4.15 -13.21 4.25
CA GLN A 176 -5.19 -13.50 3.28
C GLN A 176 -5.05 -12.57 2.09
N LEU A 177 -4.88 -13.16 0.90
CA LEU A 177 -4.87 -12.46 -0.38
C LEU A 177 -6.27 -12.63 -0.98
N CYS A 178 -6.93 -11.54 -1.33
CA CYS A 178 -8.17 -11.61 -2.10
C CYS A 178 -7.90 -11.04 -3.49
N GLU A 179 -7.86 -11.90 -4.50
CA GLU A 179 -7.96 -11.47 -5.90
C GLU A 179 -9.43 -11.15 -6.20
N VAL A 180 -9.70 -9.97 -6.76
CA VAL A 180 -11.06 -9.52 -7.10
C VAL A 180 -11.57 -10.18 -8.41
N LEU A 181 -10.79 -11.09 -9.00
CA LEU A 181 -11.16 -11.80 -10.23
C LEU A 181 -11.26 -13.31 -9.96
N ASP A 182 -12.47 -13.81 -10.12
CA ASP A 182 -12.83 -15.24 -10.19
C ASP A 182 -12.47 -16.11 -8.97
N GLY A 183 -13.18 -15.88 -7.86
CA GLY A 183 -13.77 -16.97 -7.08
C GLY A 183 -12.83 -18.02 -6.45
N MET A 184 -11.57 -17.69 -6.21
CA MET A 184 -10.67 -18.52 -5.40
C MET A 184 -10.17 -17.71 -4.20
N CYS A 185 -10.55 -18.16 -3.00
CA CYS A 185 -9.88 -17.85 -1.74
C CYS A 185 -8.68 -18.77 -1.54
#